data_AF-A0A524NMX5-F1
#
_entry.id   AF-A0A524NMX5-F1
#
_cell.length_a   1.000
_cell.length_b   1.000
_cell.length_c   1.000
_cell.angle_alpha   90.00
_cell.angle_beta   90.00
_cell.angle_gamma   90.00
#
_symmetry.space_group_name_H-M   'P 1'
#
loop_
_entity.id
_entity.type
_entity.pdbx_description
1 polymer ?
#
loop_
_entity_poly.entity_id
_entity_poly.type
_entity_poly.pdbx_seq_one_letter_code
_entity_poly.pdbx_strand_id
1 'polypeptide(L)' 'MGDVAAELDRDLAMLESAERDGCYAFRTWTAARATVVVGRAVKIDDEVRVGFCRTQGIDIVRR' A
#
# COMPACT_ATOMS: atom_id res chain seq x y z
N MET A 1 15.00 -2.00 -0.41
CA MET A 1 13.74 -2.59 0.06
C MET A 1 12.94 -1.46 0.70
N GLY A 2 11.79 -1.11 0.11
CA GLY A 2 11.10 0.16 0.37
C GLY A 2 10.13 0.11 1.54
N ASP A 3 9.94 1.25 2.19
CA ASP A 3 8.80 1.50 3.08
C ASP A 3 7.51 1.50 2.25
N VAL A 4 6.57 0.61 2.58
CA VAL A 4 5.35 0.39 1.82
C VAL A 4 4.50 1.66 1.71
N ALA A 5 4.46 2.50 2.76
CA ALA A 5 3.72 3.76 2.70
C ALA A 5 4.29 4.69 1.62
N ALA A 6 5.62 4.86 1.61
CA ALA A 6 6.30 5.67 0.60
C ALA A 6 6.17 5.08 -0.82
N GLU A 7 6.11 3.75 -0.97
CA GLU A 7 5.86 3.14 -2.27
C GLU A 7 4.45 3.43 -2.80
N LEU A 8 3.44 3.40 -1.93
CA LEU A 8 2.05 3.75 -2.27
C LEU A 8 1.91 5.24 -2.63
N ASP A 9 2.58 6.14 -1.92
CA ASP A 9 2.59 7.57 -2.25
C ASP A 9 3.17 7.83 -3.65
N ARG A 10 4.23 7.09 -4.02
CA ARG A 10 4.80 7.17 -5.38
C ARG A 10 3.85 6.61 -6.44
N ASP A 11 3.09 5.56 -6.12
CA ASP A 11 2.10 5.00 -7.04
C ASP A 11 0.96 6.01 -7.29
N LEU A 12 0.51 6.73 -6.25
CA LEU A 12 -0.47 7.82 -6.39
C LEU A 12 0.07 8.95 -7.26
N ALA A 13 1.30 9.43 -7.00
CA ALA A 13 1.93 10.47 -7.80
C ALA A 13 2.11 10.05 -9.27
N MET A 14 2.46 8.77 -9.52
CA MET A 14 2.57 8.22 -10.86
C MET A 14 1.23 8.17 -11.58
N LEU A 15 0.16 7.77 -10.88
CA LEU A 15 -1.20 7.77 -11.41
C LEU A 15 -1.64 9.19 -11.81
N GLU A 16 -1.45 10.16 -10.91
CA GLU A 16 -1.78 11.57 -11.19
C GLU A 16 -1.01 12.12 -12.40
N SER A 17 0.27 11.76 -12.56
CA SER A 17 1.05 12.16 -13.74
C SER A 17 0.53 11.50 -15.01
N ALA A 18 0.24 10.22 -14.98
CA ALA A 18 -0.26 9.47 -16.14
C ALA A 18 -1.60 10.03 -16.63
N GLU A 19 -2.51 10.36 -15.70
CA GLU A 19 -3.81 10.99 -16.00
C GLU A 19 -3.63 12.38 -16.60
N ARG A 20 -2.74 13.20 -16.02
CA ARG A 20 -2.48 14.56 -16.51
C ARG A 20 -1.82 14.58 -17.88
N ASP A 21 -0.84 13.72 -18.10
CA ASP A 21 0.02 13.73 -19.28
C ASP A 21 -0.51 12.80 -20.39
N GLY A 22 -1.59 12.05 -20.12
CA GLY A 22 -2.22 11.13 -21.08
C GLY A 22 -1.33 9.96 -21.49
N CYS A 23 -0.44 9.51 -20.60
CA CYS A 23 0.55 8.48 -20.88
C CYS A 23 0.26 7.17 -20.13
N TYR A 24 0.88 6.07 -20.58
CA TYR A 24 0.83 4.78 -19.90
C TYR A 24 2.08 4.62 -19.04
N ALA A 25 1.89 4.24 -17.77
CA ALA A 25 2.97 3.96 -16.84
C ALA A 25 2.85 2.55 -16.27
N PHE A 26 3.99 1.91 -16.04
CA PHE A 26 4.07 0.59 -15.40
C PHE A 26 5.22 0.60 -14.40
N ARG A 27 4.96 0.06 -13.21
CA ARG A 27 5.91 0.04 -12.11
C ARG A 27 5.76 -1.24 -11.30
N THR A 28 6.87 -1.74 -10.81
CA THR A 28 6.91 -2.87 -9.86
C THR A 28 7.75 -2.48 -8.65
N TRP A 29 7.36 -2.99 -7.49
CA TRP A 29 8.11 -2.89 -6.25
C TRP A 29 7.73 -4.04 -5.33
N THR A 30 8.57 -4.31 -4.34
CA THR A 30 8.32 -5.35 -3.33
C THR A 30 8.44 -4.77 -1.93
N ALA A 31 7.57 -5.23 -1.04
CA ALA A 31 7.63 -4.87 0.36
C ALA A 31 8.87 -5.49 1.02
N ALA A 32 9.49 -4.74 1.91
CA ALA A 32 10.63 -5.20 2.71
C ALA A 32 10.28 -6.30 3.72
N ARG A 33 9.04 -6.28 4.20
CA ARG A 33 8.52 -7.18 5.21
C ARG A 33 7.07 -7.50 4.90
N ALA A 34 6.57 -8.58 5.52
CA ALA A 34 5.15 -8.92 5.47
C ALA A 34 4.32 -7.70 5.90
N THR A 35 3.42 -7.27 5.01
CA THR A 35 2.63 -6.05 5.18
C THR A 35 1.22 -6.30 4.64
N VAL A 36 0.22 -5.88 5.40
CA VAL A 36 -1.18 -5.87 4.97
C VAL A 36 -1.51 -4.46 4.46
N VAL A 37 -2.07 -4.39 3.25
CA VAL A 37 -2.55 -3.13 2.66
C VAL A 37 -4.06 -3.17 2.63
N VAL A 38 -4.72 -2.24 3.34
CA VAL A 38 -6.18 -2.11 3.34
C VAL A 38 -6.64 -0.97 2.44
N GLY A 39 -7.80 -1.13 1.81
CA GLY A 39 -8.41 -0.06 1.00
C GLY A 39 -9.00 1.06 1.84
N ARG A 40 -9.16 2.25 1.25
CA ARG A 40 -9.72 3.45 1.92
C ARG A 40 -11.07 3.25 2.62
N ALA A 41 -12.00 2.52 1.99
CA ALA A 41 -13.38 2.37 2.48
C ALA A 41 -13.59 1.21 3.46
N VAL A 42 -12.56 0.41 3.72
CA VAL A 42 -12.67 -0.82 4.51
C VAL A 42 -12.52 -0.54 6.00
N LYS A 43 -13.41 -1.17 6.79
CA LYS A 43 -13.24 -1.35 8.23
C LYS A 43 -12.20 -2.45 8.48
N ILE A 44 -11.09 -2.08 9.10
CA ILE A 44 -9.91 -2.97 9.23
C ILE A 44 -10.27 -4.28 9.94
N ASP A 45 -11.09 -4.21 10.98
CA ASP A 45 -11.41 -5.37 11.81
C ASP A 45 -12.26 -6.43 11.10
N ASP A 46 -12.91 -6.08 9.98
CA ASP A 46 -13.72 -7.01 9.18
C ASP A 46 -12.86 -7.88 8.25
N GLU A 47 -11.65 -7.42 7.91
CA GLU A 47 -10.76 -8.09 6.94
C GLU A 47 -9.45 -8.58 7.56
N VAL A 48 -9.01 -7.96 8.66
CA VAL A 48 -7.67 -8.15 9.20
C VAL A 48 -7.75 -8.51 10.69
N ARG A 49 -7.10 -9.61 11.05
CA ARG A 49 -6.87 -9.94 12.48
C ARG A 49 -5.77 -9.04 13.04
N VAL A 50 -6.12 -7.80 13.41
CA VAL A 50 -5.17 -6.76 13.87
C VAL A 50 -4.28 -7.24 15.01
N GLY A 51 -4.86 -7.95 15.99
CA GLY A 51 -4.11 -8.50 17.12
C GLY A 51 -3.01 -9.47 16.66
N PHE A 52 -3.32 -10.35 15.71
CA PHE A 52 -2.33 -11.26 15.14
C PHE A 52 -1.22 -10.49 14.41
N CYS A 53 -1.58 -9.57 13.51
CA CYS A 53 -0.61 -8.78 12.76
C CYS A 53 0.36 -8.04 13.69
N ARG A 54 -0.17 -7.40 14.76
CA ARG A 54 0.66 -6.73 15.77
C ARG A 54 1.62 -7.71 16.46
N THR A 55 1.16 -8.88 16.89
CA THR A 55 2.03 -9.87 17.56
C THR A 55 3.12 -10.44 16.65
N GLN A 56 2.87 -10.49 15.34
CA GLN A 56 3.79 -11.02 14.35
C GLN A 56 4.70 -9.93 13.71
N GLY A 57 4.56 -8.67 14.13
CA GLY A 57 5.31 -7.56 13.52
C GLY A 57 4.94 -7.32 12.04
N ILE A 58 3.73 -7.67 11.64
CA ILE A 58 3.18 -7.42 10.31
C ILE A 58 2.60 -6.01 10.31
N ASP A 59 3.11 -5.16 9.44
CA ASP A 59 2.59 -3.80 9.27
C ASP A 59 1.19 -3.83 8.68
N ILE A 60 0.36 -2.87 9.07
CA ILE A 60 -0.92 -2.59 8.43
C ILE A 60 -0.89 -1.15 7.94
N VAL A 61 -1.02 -0.98 6.63
CA VAL A 61 -1.03 0.34 5.97
C VAL A 61 -2.30 0.51 5.16
N ARG A 62 -2.72 1.75 4.95
CA ARG A 62 -3.91 2.09 4.15
C ARG A 62 -3.46 2.78 2.86
N ARG A 63 -4.02 2.32 1.73
CA ARG A 63 -3.86 2.96 0.42
C ARG A 63 -5.03 3.89 0.08
#